data_AF-A0A0W0X1L3-F1
#
_entry.id   AF-A0A0W0X1L3-F1
#
_cell.length_a   1.000
_cell.length_b   1.000
_cell.length_c   1.000
_cell.angle_alpha   90.00
_cell.angle_beta   90.00
_cell.angle_gamma   90.00
#
_symmetry.space_group_name_H-M   'P 1'
#
loop_
_entity.id
_entity.type
_entity.pdbx_description
1 polymer ?
#
loop_
_entity_poly.entity_id
_entity_poly.type
_entity_poly.pdbx_seq_one_letter_code
_entity_poly.pdbx_strand_id
1 'polypeptide(L)'
;MAILRKNGYILNKMKYAIVCLFFILFQTSVHSSEPCHGWPKWVKPACQRVHQIWDEGENEVYLTGYAWHNRYTYPKEKIDSYNEAAWGGGLGKSYYDKDGDWHGLYAFAFLDSHKNVEPIAGYVFLKTAHLNEHMNVGAGVTLFVTARPDIFHGVPFPGALPAVSFSYRKATLGALYIPGASGAGNVLFLLGKYRF
;
A
#
# COMPACT_ATOMS: atom_id res chain seq x y z
N MET A 1 -32.96 -33.69 50.17
CA MET A 1 -32.97 -32.72 49.05
C MET A 1 -31.55 -32.51 48.49
N ALA A 2 -30.91 -33.58 47.96
CA ALA A 2 -29.50 -33.50 47.50
C ALA A 2 -29.20 -34.31 46.21
N ILE A 3 -30.20 -34.99 45.64
CA ILE A 3 -30.00 -35.88 44.48
C ILE A 3 -30.29 -35.16 43.14
N LEU A 4 -31.07 -34.08 43.15
CA LEU A 4 -31.44 -33.35 41.93
C LEU A 4 -30.40 -32.33 41.44
N ARG A 5 -29.38 -31.99 42.24
CA ARG A 5 -28.35 -30.98 41.87
C ARG A 5 -27.17 -31.55 41.09
N LYS A 6 -26.90 -32.86 41.15
CA LYS A 6 -25.77 -33.50 40.44
C LYS A 6 -26.01 -33.67 38.93
N ASN A 7 -27.25 -33.87 38.50
CA ASN A 7 -27.58 -34.11 37.09
C ASN A 7 -27.44 -32.86 36.21
N GLY A 8 -27.66 -31.65 36.75
CA GLY A 8 -27.48 -30.40 35.99
C GLY A 8 -26.02 -30.04 35.70
N TYR A 9 -25.11 -30.39 36.61
CA TYR A 9 -23.66 -30.14 36.45
C TYR A 9 -23.01 -31.04 35.38
N ILE A 10 -23.43 -32.30 35.31
CA ILE A 10 -22.92 -33.26 34.32
C ILE A 10 -23.44 -32.93 32.91
N LEU A 11 -24.71 -32.52 32.81
CA LEU A 11 -25.34 -32.13 31.54
C LEU A 11 -24.71 -30.85 30.94
N ASN A 12 -24.29 -29.90 31.78
CA ASN A 12 -23.60 -28.69 31.30
C ASN A 12 -22.18 -29.00 30.82
N LYS A 13 -21.40 -29.86 31.51
CA LYS A 13 -20.06 -30.27 31.05
C LYS A 13 -20.11 -31.01 29.70
N MET A 14 -21.15 -31.81 29.45
CA MET A 14 -21.35 -32.47 28.14
C MET A 14 -21.67 -31.48 27.01
N LYS A 15 -22.43 -30.40 27.28
CA LYS A 15 -22.69 -29.36 26.27
C LYS A 15 -21.42 -28.62 25.87
N TYR A 16 -20.55 -28.28 26.83
CA TYR A 16 -19.26 -27.63 26.52
C TYR A 16 -18.29 -28.58 25.81
N ALA A 17 -18.29 -29.87 26.14
CA ALA A 17 -17.46 -30.87 25.44
C ALA A 17 -17.88 -31.04 23.97
N ILE A 18 -19.18 -31.00 23.66
CA ILE A 18 -19.70 -31.11 22.29
C ILE A 18 -19.42 -29.83 21.48
N VAL A 19 -19.48 -28.65 22.11
CA VAL A 19 -19.11 -27.38 21.47
C VAL A 19 -17.61 -27.31 21.17
N CYS A 20 -16.75 -27.86 22.04
CA CYS A 20 -15.32 -28.01 21.75
C CYS A 20 -15.04 -29.04 20.65
N LEU A 21 -15.79 -30.14 20.58
CA LEU A 21 -15.58 -31.18 19.56
C LEU A 21 -16.04 -30.72 18.16
N PHE A 22 -17.06 -29.87 18.08
CA PHE A 22 -17.51 -29.26 16.82
C PHE A 22 -16.52 -28.24 16.25
N PHE A 23 -15.69 -27.62 17.09
CA PHE A 23 -14.65 -26.68 16.67
C PHE A 23 -13.40 -27.36 16.10
N ILE A 24 -13.17 -28.63 16.45
CA ILE A 24 -12.01 -29.41 15.96
C ILE A 24 -12.30 -30.03 14.58
N LEU A 25 -13.56 -30.22 14.21
CA LEU A 25 -13.97 -30.82 12.93
C LEU A 25 -14.05 -29.83 11.76
N PHE A 26 -13.80 -28.53 11.99
CA PHE A 26 -13.63 -27.51 10.96
C PHE A 26 -12.16 -27.11 10.75
N GLN A 27 -11.22 -28.03 10.98
CA GLN A 27 -9.89 -27.88 10.40
C GLN A 27 -9.98 -28.17 8.90
N THR A 28 -10.41 -27.18 8.12
CA THR A 28 -10.12 -27.17 6.69
C THR A 28 -8.61 -27.30 6.55
N SER A 29 -8.14 -28.40 5.97
CA SER A 29 -6.76 -28.52 5.56
C SER A 29 -6.48 -27.35 4.61
N VAL A 30 -5.83 -26.30 5.11
CA VAL A 30 -5.26 -25.26 4.26
C VAL A 30 -4.14 -25.95 3.49
N HIS A 31 -4.48 -26.50 2.33
CA HIS A 31 -3.48 -26.74 1.31
C HIS A 31 -2.93 -25.36 0.97
N SER A 32 -1.77 -25.03 1.53
CA SER A 32 -0.98 -23.92 1.04
C SER A 32 -0.47 -24.33 -0.34
N SER A 33 -1.31 -24.13 -1.36
CA SER A 33 -0.79 -24.04 -2.72
C SER A 33 0.19 -22.88 -2.70
N GLU A 34 1.45 -23.09 -3.08
CA GLU A 34 2.38 -21.99 -3.26
C GLU A 34 1.67 -20.88 -4.06
N PRO A 35 1.57 -19.65 -3.52
CA PRO A 35 0.97 -18.57 -4.28
C PRO A 35 1.69 -18.49 -5.63
N CYS A 36 0.90 -18.31 -6.70
CA CYS A 36 1.41 -18.14 -8.05
C CYS A 36 2.04 -19.41 -8.69
N HIS A 37 1.68 -20.63 -8.26
CA HIS A 37 2.20 -21.90 -8.82
C HIS A 37 2.11 -22.01 -10.36
N GLY A 38 1.03 -21.52 -10.97
CA GLY A 38 0.80 -21.55 -12.43
C GLY A 38 1.40 -20.37 -13.21
N TRP A 39 2.10 -19.45 -12.56
CA TRP A 39 2.63 -18.27 -13.23
C TRP A 39 3.96 -18.56 -13.95
N PRO A 40 4.23 -17.89 -15.10
CA PRO A 40 5.52 -17.98 -15.75
C PRO A 40 6.67 -17.64 -14.79
N LYS A 41 7.79 -18.37 -14.89
CA LYS A 41 8.95 -18.24 -13.98
C LYS A 41 9.46 -16.80 -13.80
N TRP A 42 9.31 -15.96 -14.81
CA TRP A 42 9.80 -14.58 -14.79
C TRP A 42 8.88 -13.60 -14.04
N VAL A 43 7.58 -13.90 -13.91
CA VAL A 43 6.61 -13.08 -13.13
C VAL A 43 6.26 -13.68 -11.78
N LYS A 44 6.53 -14.99 -11.58
CA LYS A 44 6.31 -15.66 -10.29
C LYS A 44 6.90 -14.89 -9.11
N PRO A 45 8.13 -14.34 -9.15
CA PRO A 45 8.69 -13.58 -8.02
C PRO A 45 7.92 -12.31 -7.68
N ALA A 46 7.40 -11.59 -8.68
CA ALA A 46 6.60 -10.40 -8.47
C ALA A 46 5.28 -10.75 -7.77
N CYS A 47 4.60 -11.79 -8.25
CA CYS A 47 3.36 -12.28 -7.65
C CYS A 47 3.59 -12.77 -6.21
N GLN A 48 4.65 -13.56 -5.97
CA GLN A 48 5.03 -14.00 -4.62
C GLN A 48 5.32 -12.82 -3.70
N ARG A 49 5.99 -11.77 -4.19
CA ARG A 49 6.29 -10.57 -3.40
C ARG A 49 5.01 -9.81 -3.02
N VAL A 50 4.05 -9.70 -3.93
CA VAL A 50 2.75 -9.08 -3.66
C VAL A 50 2.03 -9.85 -2.55
N HIS A 51 1.95 -11.18 -2.65
CA HIS A 51 1.38 -12.03 -1.61
C HIS A 51 2.08 -11.86 -0.26
N GLN A 52 3.41 -11.85 -0.27
CA GLN A 52 4.19 -11.67 0.96
C GLN A 52 3.90 -10.33 1.65
N ILE A 53 3.84 -9.22 0.90
CA ILE A 53 3.49 -7.91 1.47
C ILE A 53 2.07 -7.93 2.04
N TRP A 54 1.14 -8.59 1.33
CA TRP A 54 -0.25 -8.70 1.75
C TRP A 54 -0.38 -9.44 3.08
N ASP A 55 0.25 -10.62 3.20
CA ASP A 55 0.09 -11.51 4.33
C ASP A 55 0.99 -11.15 5.53
N GLU A 56 2.24 -10.73 5.28
CA GLU A 56 3.27 -10.51 6.31
C GLU A 56 3.59 -9.04 6.56
N GLY A 57 3.23 -8.14 5.65
CA GLY A 57 3.60 -6.73 5.74
C GLY A 57 2.95 -5.97 6.90
N GLU A 58 3.50 -4.83 7.25
CA GLU A 58 2.91 -3.90 8.21
C GLU A 58 1.92 -2.96 7.54
N ASN A 59 0.91 -2.50 8.28
CA ASN A 59 -0.10 -1.59 7.73
C ASN A 59 0.43 -0.15 7.71
N GLU A 60 0.03 0.60 6.69
CA GLU A 60 0.40 2.00 6.51
C GLU A 60 -0.83 2.85 6.18
N VAL A 61 -0.87 4.06 6.73
CA VAL A 61 -1.77 5.12 6.27
C VAL A 61 -0.97 6.12 5.45
N TYR A 62 -1.54 6.56 4.33
CA TYR A 62 -0.97 7.54 3.42
C TYR A 62 -1.74 8.86 3.50
N LEU A 63 -1.01 9.97 3.51
CA LEU A 63 -1.54 11.32 3.44
C LEU A 63 -0.78 12.09 2.35
N THR A 64 -1.48 12.60 1.35
CA THR A 64 -0.88 13.40 0.28
C THR A 64 -1.21 14.88 0.53
N GLY A 65 -0.40 15.79 0.00
CA GLY A 65 -0.66 17.21 0.25
C GLY A 65 -0.07 18.22 -0.72
N TYR A 66 0.97 17.86 -1.50
CA TYR A 66 1.62 18.84 -2.35
C TYR A 66 2.10 18.27 -3.69
N ALA A 67 1.74 18.94 -4.79
CA ALA A 67 2.21 18.67 -6.13
C ALA A 67 2.85 19.94 -6.70
N TRP A 68 4.19 19.98 -6.70
CA TRP A 68 4.96 21.12 -7.20
C TRP A 68 5.22 20.98 -8.69
N HIS A 69 4.73 21.94 -9.49
CA HIS A 69 5.05 22.04 -10.91
C HIS A 69 6.40 22.72 -11.13
N ASN A 70 7.26 22.18 -11.98
CA ASN A 70 8.58 22.78 -12.19
C ASN A 70 8.48 24.21 -12.75
N ARG A 71 8.96 25.19 -11.97
CA ARG A 71 8.89 26.62 -12.29
C ARG A 71 9.72 27.01 -13.51
N TYR A 72 10.66 26.16 -13.93
CA TYR A 72 11.43 26.34 -15.16
C TYR A 72 10.68 25.83 -16.41
N THR A 73 9.67 24.97 -16.23
CA THR A 73 8.93 24.34 -17.33
C THR A 73 7.55 24.96 -17.54
N TYR A 74 6.93 25.48 -16.47
CA TYR A 74 5.59 26.06 -16.53
C TYR A 74 5.64 27.57 -16.33
N PRO A 75 4.95 28.36 -17.19
CA PRO A 75 4.79 29.78 -16.96
C PRO A 75 3.89 30.00 -15.73
N LYS A 76 4.06 31.15 -15.07
CA LYS A 76 3.37 31.47 -13.81
C LYS A 76 1.85 31.41 -13.97
N GLU A 77 1.31 31.91 -15.06
CA GLU A 77 -0.12 31.95 -15.34
C GLU A 77 -0.71 30.52 -15.39
N LYS A 78 0.06 29.56 -15.91
CA LYS A 78 -0.35 28.15 -15.96
C LYS A 78 -0.31 27.51 -14.58
N ILE A 79 0.74 27.77 -13.80
CA ILE A 79 0.85 27.29 -12.41
C ILE A 79 -0.31 27.83 -11.57
N ASP A 80 -0.63 29.13 -11.69
CA ASP A 80 -1.69 29.78 -10.93
C ASP A 80 -3.09 29.20 -11.29
N SER A 81 -3.24 28.56 -12.46
CA SER A 81 -4.46 27.82 -12.82
C SER A 81 -4.55 26.41 -12.24
N TYR A 82 -3.44 25.83 -11.77
CA TYR A 82 -3.39 24.46 -11.28
C TYR A 82 -3.60 24.37 -9.77
N ASN A 83 -4.17 23.26 -9.34
CA ASN A 83 -4.18 22.86 -7.95
C ASN A 83 -2.86 22.19 -7.58
N GLU A 84 -2.06 22.82 -6.72
CA GLU A 84 -0.87 22.20 -6.11
C GLU A 84 -1.17 21.58 -4.74
N ALA A 85 -2.34 21.86 -4.16
CA ALA A 85 -2.79 21.25 -2.91
C ALA A 85 -3.39 19.87 -3.21
N ALA A 86 -2.52 18.90 -3.46
CA ALA A 86 -2.90 17.53 -3.82
C ALA A 86 -3.33 16.71 -2.60
N TRP A 87 -4.31 17.24 -1.86
CA TRP A 87 -4.86 16.61 -0.67
C TRP A 87 -5.53 15.30 -0.99
N GLY A 88 -5.31 14.32 -0.12
CA GLY A 88 -5.77 12.96 -0.33
C GLY A 88 -5.22 12.02 0.71
N GLY A 89 -5.56 10.75 0.57
CA GLY A 89 -5.09 9.73 1.48
C GLY A 89 -5.61 8.35 1.14
N GLY A 90 -5.09 7.36 1.87
CA GLY A 90 -5.46 5.98 1.69
C GLY A 90 -4.61 5.06 2.54
N LEU A 91 -4.51 3.81 2.11
CA LEU A 91 -3.93 2.74 2.89
C LEU A 91 -2.90 1.97 2.06
N GLY A 92 -2.02 1.29 2.76
CA GLY A 92 -1.07 0.38 2.15
C GLY A 92 -0.55 -0.65 3.13
N LYS A 93 0.28 -1.53 2.59
CA LYS A 93 1.06 -2.49 3.37
C LYS A 93 2.49 -2.45 2.89
N SER A 94 3.42 -2.66 3.80
CA SER A 94 4.83 -2.63 3.47
C SER A 94 5.66 -3.72 4.13
N TYR A 95 6.78 -4.04 3.50
CA TYR A 95 7.66 -5.13 3.91
C TYR A 95 9.11 -4.77 3.60
N TYR A 96 9.99 -4.95 4.58
CA TYR A 96 11.43 -4.95 4.36
C TYR A 96 11.88 -6.37 4.06
N ASP A 97 12.62 -6.55 2.98
CA ASP A 97 13.12 -7.87 2.63
C ASP A 97 14.45 -8.20 3.29
N LYS A 98 14.93 -9.41 3.02
CA LYS A 98 16.17 -9.94 3.59
C LYS A 98 17.41 -9.08 3.29
N ASP A 99 17.38 -8.27 2.23
CA ASP A 99 18.48 -7.40 1.82
C ASP A 99 18.32 -5.99 2.41
N GLY A 100 17.27 -5.76 3.21
CA GLY A 100 16.93 -4.47 3.82
C GLY A 100 16.21 -3.53 2.88
N ASP A 101 15.83 -3.97 1.67
CA ASP A 101 15.13 -3.13 0.73
C ASP A 101 13.64 -3.04 1.07
N TRP A 102 13.03 -1.89 0.78
CA TRP A 102 11.65 -1.62 1.16
C TRP A 102 10.71 -1.85 -0.02
N HIS A 103 9.60 -2.54 0.26
CA HIS A 103 8.56 -2.87 -0.69
C HIS A 103 7.21 -2.42 -0.15
N GLY A 104 6.35 -1.90 -1.01
CA GLY A 104 5.03 -1.43 -0.60
C GLY A 104 3.95 -1.73 -1.63
N LEU A 105 2.76 -2.03 -1.13
CA LEU A 105 1.49 -1.98 -1.85
C LEU A 105 0.70 -0.81 -1.29
N TYR A 106 0.09 -0.01 -2.17
CA TYR A 106 -0.70 1.13 -1.75
C TYR A 106 -1.95 1.29 -2.61
N ALA A 107 -2.98 1.89 -2.02
CA ALA A 107 -4.13 2.42 -2.72
C ALA A 107 -4.58 3.70 -2.01
N PHE A 108 -4.61 4.81 -2.72
CA PHE A 108 -5.09 6.09 -2.21
C PHE A 108 -5.73 6.91 -3.32
N ALA A 109 -6.40 8.00 -2.94
CA ALA A 109 -6.93 8.97 -3.89
C ALA A 109 -6.56 10.38 -3.45
N PHE A 110 -6.35 11.28 -4.40
CA PHE A 110 -5.95 12.66 -4.16
C PHE A 110 -6.59 13.61 -5.17
N LEU A 111 -6.55 14.92 -4.89
CA LEU A 111 -6.97 15.94 -5.83
C LEU A 111 -5.88 16.22 -6.86
N ASP A 112 -6.20 16.03 -8.14
CA ASP A 112 -5.29 16.32 -9.26
C ASP A 112 -5.15 17.83 -9.51
N SER A 113 -4.39 18.21 -10.54
CA SER A 113 -4.15 19.61 -10.91
C SER A 113 -5.40 20.36 -11.39
N HIS A 114 -6.47 19.65 -11.77
CA HIS A 114 -7.79 20.17 -12.13
C HIS A 114 -8.82 20.02 -11.01
N LYS A 115 -8.40 19.63 -9.80
CA LYS A 115 -9.24 19.38 -8.61
C LYS A 115 -10.21 18.20 -8.77
N ASN A 116 -9.93 17.28 -9.69
CA ASN A 116 -10.64 16.02 -9.78
C ASN A 116 -10.05 15.01 -8.80
N VAL A 117 -10.88 14.07 -8.32
CA VAL A 117 -10.40 12.92 -7.56
C VAL A 117 -9.67 11.97 -8.51
N GLU A 118 -8.39 11.74 -8.25
CA GLU A 118 -7.54 10.78 -8.94
C GLU A 118 -7.23 9.59 -8.00
N PRO A 119 -7.83 8.41 -8.23
CA PRO A 119 -7.45 7.19 -7.52
C PRO A 119 -6.18 6.59 -8.12
N ILE A 120 -5.29 6.10 -7.27
CA ILE A 120 -4.06 5.41 -7.65
C ILE A 120 -3.87 4.17 -6.77
N ALA A 121 -3.48 3.06 -7.39
CA ALA A 121 -3.07 1.86 -6.68
C ALA A 121 -1.83 1.27 -7.33
N GLY A 122 -0.89 0.79 -6.52
CA GLY A 122 0.39 0.36 -7.06
C GLY A 122 1.28 -0.41 -6.11
N TYR A 123 2.39 -0.81 -6.69
CA TYR A 123 3.55 -1.40 -6.03
C TYR A 123 4.72 -0.42 -6.09
N VAL A 124 5.56 -0.44 -5.07
CA VAL A 124 6.78 0.39 -5.02
C VAL A 124 7.92 -0.42 -4.44
N PHE A 125 9.08 -0.28 -5.06
CA PHE A 125 10.35 -0.83 -4.61
C PHE A 125 11.32 0.33 -4.34
N LEU A 126 11.96 0.32 -3.19
CA LEU A 126 13.02 1.26 -2.83
C LEU A 126 14.25 0.49 -2.36
N LYS A 127 15.36 0.68 -3.07
CA LYS A 127 16.68 0.35 -2.55
C LYS A 127 16.90 1.21 -1.31
N THR A 128 17.12 0.60 -0.16
CA THR A 128 17.10 1.32 1.12
C THR A 128 18.46 1.29 1.81
N ALA A 129 18.93 2.46 2.25
CA ALA A 129 20.08 2.59 3.13
C ALA A 129 19.63 2.92 4.55
N HIS A 130 20.05 2.08 5.50
CA HIS A 130 19.80 2.24 6.93
C HIS A 130 20.93 3.06 7.55
N LEU A 131 20.67 4.34 7.81
CA LEU A 131 21.67 5.27 8.36
C LEU A 131 21.93 5.01 9.84
N ASN A 132 20.89 4.56 10.56
CA ASN A 132 20.94 4.07 11.94
C ASN A 132 19.65 3.28 12.24
N GLU A 133 19.44 2.88 13.50
CA GLU A 133 18.27 2.10 13.95
C GLU A 133 16.91 2.79 13.72
N HIS A 134 16.89 4.08 13.40
CA HIS A 134 15.67 4.87 13.26
C HIS A 134 15.55 5.57 11.92
N MET A 135 16.65 5.74 11.18
CA MET A 135 16.70 6.57 9.98
C MET A 135 17.01 5.75 8.74
N ASN A 136 16.10 5.81 7.76
CA ASN A 136 16.24 5.14 6.48
C ASN A 136 16.07 6.14 5.35
N VAL A 137 16.89 6.02 4.30
CA VAL A 137 16.68 6.72 3.02
C VAL A 137 16.51 5.68 1.93
N GLY A 138 15.58 5.92 1.01
CA GLY A 138 15.27 4.98 -0.06
C GLY A 138 15.13 5.66 -1.40
N ALA A 139 15.54 4.98 -2.47
CA ALA A 139 15.34 5.40 -3.84
C ALA A 139 14.97 4.21 -4.72
N GLY A 140 14.06 4.40 -5.67
CA GLY A 140 13.63 3.34 -6.56
C GLY A 140 12.48 3.76 -7.47
N VAL A 141 11.54 2.85 -7.69
CA VAL A 141 10.47 3.04 -8.68
C VAL A 141 9.13 2.51 -8.14
N THR A 142 8.06 3.18 -8.53
CA THR A 142 6.69 2.66 -8.36
C THR A 142 6.09 2.31 -9.71
N LEU A 143 5.33 1.22 -9.75
CA LEU A 143 4.45 0.82 -10.83
C LEU A 143 3.02 0.89 -10.32
N PHE A 144 2.12 1.52 -11.07
CA PHE A 144 0.76 1.75 -10.61
C PHE A 144 -0.23 1.77 -11.75
N VAL A 145 -1.50 1.74 -11.36
CA VAL A 145 -2.63 2.10 -12.21
C VAL A 145 -3.30 3.30 -11.56
N THR A 146 -3.61 4.29 -12.39
CA THR A 146 -4.37 5.49 -11.99
C THR A 146 -5.48 5.75 -13.01
N ALA A 147 -6.43 6.60 -12.66
CA ALA A 147 -7.48 7.03 -13.57
C ALA A 147 -7.75 8.52 -13.38
N ARG A 148 -7.95 9.26 -14.48
CA ARG A 148 -8.28 10.68 -14.43
C ARG A 148 -9.41 10.99 -15.40
N PRO A 149 -10.42 11.79 -15.03
CA PRO A 149 -11.54 12.08 -15.94
C PRO A 149 -11.08 12.87 -17.18
N ASP A 150 -10.04 13.68 -17.08
CA ASP A 150 -9.45 14.47 -18.14
C ASP A 150 -8.41 13.72 -18.99
N ILE A 151 -8.07 12.48 -18.63
CA ILE A 151 -7.16 11.61 -19.39
C ILE A 151 -7.85 10.30 -19.73
N PHE A 152 -7.89 9.93 -21.02
CA PHE A 152 -8.57 8.71 -21.47
C PHE A 152 -10.02 8.58 -20.96
N HIS A 153 -10.70 9.70 -20.70
CA HIS A 153 -12.09 9.74 -20.22
C HIS A 153 -12.33 8.89 -18.96
N GLY A 154 -11.34 8.81 -18.04
CA GLY A 154 -11.45 8.04 -16.82
C GLY A 154 -11.14 6.54 -16.96
N VAL A 155 -10.75 6.06 -18.14
CA VAL A 155 -10.26 4.68 -18.30
C VAL A 155 -8.93 4.53 -17.54
N PRO A 156 -8.80 3.55 -16.62
CA PRO A 156 -7.56 3.35 -15.89
C PRO A 156 -6.38 3.03 -16.80
N PHE A 157 -5.23 3.63 -16.53
CA PHE A 157 -4.01 3.44 -17.30
C PHE A 157 -2.80 3.15 -16.40
N PRO A 158 -1.84 2.33 -16.86
CA PRO A 158 -0.64 2.03 -16.10
C PRO A 158 0.34 3.19 -16.14
N GLY A 159 1.17 3.30 -15.10
CA GLY A 159 2.24 4.27 -15.00
C GLY A 159 3.43 3.74 -14.22
N ALA A 160 4.57 4.42 -14.39
CA ALA A 160 5.78 4.18 -13.62
C ALA A 160 6.42 5.51 -13.25
N LEU A 161 6.85 5.66 -11.99
CA LEU A 161 7.45 6.89 -11.50
C LEU A 161 8.69 6.59 -10.64
N PRO A 162 9.78 7.37 -10.78
CA PRO A 162 10.84 7.37 -9.79
C PRO A 162 10.30 7.82 -8.43
N ALA A 163 10.79 7.17 -7.38
CA ALA A 163 10.37 7.38 -6.00
C ALA A 163 11.57 7.54 -5.08
N VAL A 164 11.46 8.45 -4.12
CA VAL A 164 12.43 8.61 -3.03
C VAL A 164 11.72 8.69 -1.69
N SER A 165 12.42 8.35 -0.61
CA SER A 165 11.88 8.45 0.75
C SER A 165 12.94 8.77 1.78
N PHE A 166 12.49 9.43 2.85
CA PHE A 166 13.20 9.56 4.12
C PHE A 166 12.26 9.10 5.22
N SER A 167 12.72 8.18 6.06
CA SER A 167 11.94 7.62 7.16
C SER A 167 12.62 7.85 8.50
N TYR A 168 11.84 8.24 9.50
CA TYR A 168 12.23 8.26 10.90
C TYR A 168 11.25 7.40 11.71
N ARG A 169 11.74 6.28 12.25
CA ARG A 169 10.96 5.26 12.97
C ARG A 169 9.79 4.74 12.10
N LYS A 170 8.56 5.12 12.44
CA LYS A 170 7.31 4.71 11.77
C LYS A 170 6.81 5.74 10.76
N ALA A 171 7.35 6.96 10.77
CA ALA A 171 6.94 8.04 9.89
C ALA A 171 7.87 8.15 8.69
N THR A 172 7.30 8.38 7.51
CA THR A 172 8.04 8.55 6.26
C THR A 172 7.54 9.76 5.50
N LEU A 173 8.46 10.55 4.99
CA LEU A 173 8.23 11.53 3.93
C LEU A 173 8.70 10.91 2.61
N GLY A 174 7.80 10.84 1.64
CA GLY A 174 8.06 10.31 0.31
C GLY A 174 7.85 11.37 -0.76
N ALA A 175 8.53 11.18 -1.89
CA ALA A 175 8.30 11.97 -3.09
C ALA A 175 8.31 11.09 -4.34
N LEU A 176 7.42 11.41 -5.28
CA LEU A 176 7.38 10.86 -6.63
C LEU A 176 7.68 11.98 -7.63
N TYR A 177 8.45 11.70 -8.67
CA TYR A 177 8.67 12.68 -9.73
C TYR A 177 8.03 12.21 -11.03
N ILE A 178 7.11 13.00 -11.58
CA ILE A 178 6.46 12.76 -12.87
C ILE A 178 7.32 13.36 -13.97
N PRO A 179 8.07 12.54 -14.74
CA PRO A 179 8.87 13.05 -15.84
C PRO A 179 7.96 13.56 -16.94
N GLY A 180 8.44 14.53 -17.70
CA GLY A 180 7.69 15.03 -18.85
C GLY A 180 8.43 16.10 -19.61
N ALA A 181 7.71 16.78 -20.50
CA ALA A 181 8.22 17.83 -21.36
C ALA A 181 7.42 19.13 -21.16
N SER A 182 7.62 20.12 -22.03
CA SER A 182 6.86 21.37 -21.97
C SER A 182 5.36 21.09 -22.11
N GLY A 183 4.58 21.46 -21.09
CA GLY A 183 3.12 21.31 -21.05
C GLY A 183 2.56 20.02 -20.44
N ALA A 184 3.40 19.04 -20.08
CA ALA A 184 2.97 17.83 -19.37
C ALA A 184 4.10 17.23 -18.52
N GLY A 185 3.80 16.79 -17.30
CA GLY A 185 4.79 16.25 -16.36
C GLY A 185 5.69 17.33 -15.77
N ASN A 186 6.92 16.98 -15.38
CA ASN A 186 7.80 17.82 -14.56
C ASN A 186 7.15 18.27 -13.24
N VAL A 187 6.57 17.31 -12.52
CA VAL A 187 5.86 17.53 -11.26
C VAL A 187 6.49 16.69 -10.15
N LEU A 188 6.77 17.32 -9.01
CA LEU A 188 7.17 16.64 -7.79
C LEU A 188 5.94 16.47 -6.89
N PHE A 189 5.58 15.23 -6.58
CA PHE A 189 4.45 14.89 -5.74
C PHE A 189 4.94 14.44 -4.35
N LEU A 190 4.48 15.08 -3.29
CA LEU A 190 4.87 14.81 -1.91
C LEU A 190 3.76 14.09 -1.14
N LEU A 191 4.16 13.10 -0.37
CA LEU A 191 3.28 12.32 0.49
C LEU A 191 3.96 11.97 1.81
N GLY A 192 3.17 11.94 2.88
CA GLY A 192 3.54 11.35 4.16
C GLY A 192 2.90 9.97 4.30
N LYS A 193 3.55 9.09 5.04
CA LYS A 193 2.93 7.84 5.48
C LYS A 193 3.36 7.46 6.89
N TYR A 194 2.50 6.70 7.57
CA TYR A 194 2.75 6.21 8.93
C TYR A 194 2.43 4.73 9.04
N ARG A 195 3.37 3.95 9.58
CA ARG A 195 3.28 2.50 9.79
C ARG A 195 2.73 2.18 11.18
N PHE A 196 1.73 1.31 11.30
CA PHE A 196 1.07 1.00 12.58
C PHE A 196 1.01 -0.50 12.89
#